data_AF-X1HTM9-F1
#
_entry.id   AF-X1HTM9-F1
#
_cell.length_a   1.000
_cell.length_b   1.000
_cell.length_c   1.000
_cell.angle_alpha   90.00
_cell.angle_beta   90.00
_cell.angle_gamma   90.00
#
_symmetry.space_group_name_H-M   'P 1'
#
loop_
_entity.id
_entity.type
_entity.pdbx_description
1 polymer ?
#
loop_
_entity_poly.entity_id
_entity_poly.type
_entity_poly.pdbx_seq_one_letter_code
_entity_poly.pdbx_strand_id
1 'polypeptide(L)'
;MSWKERMKEWGGGDLAFLSEDGEMINFVVVGEPELLTGKFKGKDTEKIGCPVVTEDGFALLVAGKRLARKIAKYEEQFQVQAFTAIRHGEADDPNTKYELKTITNVELVKKLFAIAGTDFRPDMIPVAVSDAEAVMQG
;
A
#
# COMPACT_ATOMS: atom_id res chain seq x y z
N MET A 1 -15.86 -7.27 3.55
CA MET A 1 -14.90 -7.54 4.63
C MET A 1 -13.95 -6.37 4.74
N SER A 2 -13.81 -5.86 5.96
CA SER A 2 -12.94 -4.75 6.35
C SER A 2 -11.45 -5.08 6.18
N TRP A 3 -10.60 -4.05 6.12
CA TRP A 3 -9.14 -4.19 6.17
C TRP A 3 -8.70 -4.98 7.39
N LYS A 4 -9.25 -4.67 8.57
CA LYS A 4 -8.92 -5.38 9.82
C LYS A 4 -9.25 -6.87 9.76
N GLU A 5 -10.36 -7.26 9.13
CA GLU A 5 -10.75 -8.67 8.94
C GLU A 5 -9.83 -9.37 7.96
N ARG A 6 -9.59 -8.78 6.78
CA ARG A 6 -8.69 -9.32 5.75
C ARG A 6 -7.27 -9.53 6.29
N MET A 7 -6.74 -8.59 7.09
CA MET A 7 -5.42 -8.73 7.73
C MET A 7 -5.33 -9.83 8.80
N LYS A 8 -6.46 -10.22 9.42
CA LYS A 8 -6.50 -11.37 10.34
C LYS A 8 -6.39 -12.68 9.57
N GLU A 9 -7.06 -12.78 8.44
CA GLU A 9 -7.06 -13.97 7.58
C GLU A 9 -5.70 -14.21 6.91
N TRP A 10 -5.07 -13.15 6.39
CA TRP A 10 -3.87 -13.30 5.56
C TRP A 10 -2.55 -13.43 6.32
N GLY A 11 -2.53 -13.38 7.66
CA GLY A 11 -1.30 -13.62 8.45
C GLY A 11 -0.26 -12.48 8.40
N GLY A 12 0.98 -12.75 8.85
CA GLY A 12 1.96 -11.71 9.27
C GLY A 12 3.38 -11.82 8.69
N GLY A 13 3.51 -12.31 7.46
CA GLY A 13 4.79 -12.33 6.70
C GLY A 13 5.14 -11.01 6.01
N ASP A 14 6.40 -10.83 5.62
CA ASP A 14 6.92 -9.58 5.04
C ASP A 14 7.29 -9.71 3.57
N LEU A 15 6.96 -8.72 2.73
CA LEU A 15 7.87 -7.66 2.22
C LEU A 15 7.03 -6.50 1.64
N ALA A 16 7.39 -5.23 1.83
CA ALA A 16 6.78 -4.11 1.09
C ALA A 16 7.73 -3.64 -0.02
N PHE A 17 7.21 -2.95 -1.04
CA PHE A 17 8.01 -2.36 -2.11
C PHE A 17 7.99 -0.84 -2.00
N LEU A 18 9.06 -0.31 -1.39
CA LEU A 18 9.63 0.99 -1.74
C LEU A 18 11.05 0.67 -2.21
N SER A 19 11.48 1.30 -3.31
CA SER A 19 12.70 1.00 -4.05
C SER A 19 13.99 1.35 -3.30
N GLU A 20 14.00 2.44 -2.53
CA GLU A 20 15.22 2.96 -1.89
C GLU A 20 15.05 3.20 -0.38
N ASP A 21 16.17 3.21 0.35
CA ASP A 21 16.17 3.56 1.78
C ASP A 21 15.86 5.06 1.94
N GLY A 22 15.05 5.41 2.92
CA GLY A 22 14.56 6.77 3.11
C GLY A 22 13.51 7.20 2.09
N GLU A 23 13.12 6.32 1.16
CA GLU A 23 12.02 6.60 0.24
C GLU A 23 10.72 6.77 1.02
N MET A 24 9.99 7.83 0.66
CA MET A 24 8.74 8.21 1.28
C MET A 24 7.65 8.30 0.22
N ILE A 25 6.51 7.70 0.52
CA ILE A 25 5.30 7.83 -0.30
C ILE A 25 4.20 8.45 0.55
N ASN A 26 3.65 9.58 0.06
CA ASN A 26 2.48 10.24 0.64
C ASN A 26 1.24 9.75 -0.10
N PHE A 27 0.23 9.28 0.64
CA PHE A 27 -0.96 8.71 0.01
C PHE A 27 -2.22 8.77 0.86
N VAL A 28 -3.36 8.64 0.21
CA VAL A 28 -4.66 8.29 0.81
C VAL A 28 -5.08 6.90 0.37
N VAL A 29 -5.81 6.18 1.22
CA VAL A 29 -6.34 4.85 0.88
C VAL A 29 -7.72 5.02 0.24
N VAL A 30 -7.91 4.45 -0.95
CA VAL A 30 -9.13 4.65 -1.76
C VAL A 30 -9.93 3.38 -2.02
N GLY A 31 -9.46 2.23 -1.53
CA GLY A 31 -10.13 0.94 -1.74
C GLY A 31 -9.81 -0.11 -0.68
N GLU A 32 -10.44 -1.26 -0.84
CA GLU A 32 -10.17 -2.46 -0.05
C GLU A 32 -8.82 -3.08 -0.44
N PRO A 33 -8.09 -3.72 0.49
CA PRO A 33 -6.81 -4.32 0.19
C PRO A 33 -7.02 -5.61 -0.58
N GLU A 34 -6.13 -5.96 -1.51
CA GLU A 34 -6.22 -7.20 -2.29
C GLU A 34 -5.03 -8.12 -1.98
N LEU A 35 -5.28 -9.43 -1.86
CA LEU A 35 -4.21 -10.41 -1.65
C LEU A 35 -3.56 -10.72 -3.00
N LEU A 36 -2.28 -10.37 -3.14
CA LEU A 36 -1.49 -10.64 -4.33
C LEU A 36 -0.67 -11.89 -4.11
N THR A 37 -0.70 -12.81 -5.07
CA THR A 37 0.11 -14.03 -5.04
C THR A 37 1.12 -14.01 -6.18
N GLY A 38 2.36 -14.39 -5.89
CA GLY A 38 3.43 -14.40 -6.89
C GLY A 38 4.56 -15.34 -6.52
N LYS A 39 5.65 -15.28 -7.30
CA LYS A 39 6.84 -16.11 -7.10
C LYS A 39 8.08 -15.24 -7.04
N PHE A 40 8.87 -15.40 -5.99
CA PHE A 40 10.19 -14.75 -5.87
C PHE A 40 11.26 -15.80 -5.63
N LYS A 41 12.27 -15.85 -6.50
CA LYS A 41 13.37 -16.85 -6.45
C LYS A 41 12.85 -18.29 -6.30
N GLY A 42 11.78 -18.63 -7.03
CA GLY A 42 11.16 -19.96 -7.02
C GLY A 42 10.33 -20.30 -5.79
N LYS A 43 10.10 -19.35 -4.87
CA LYS A 43 9.22 -19.51 -3.70
C LYS A 43 7.96 -18.70 -3.88
N ASP A 44 6.83 -19.28 -3.51
CA ASP A 44 5.56 -18.55 -3.47
C ASP A 44 5.64 -17.43 -2.43
N THR A 45 5.19 -16.23 -2.82
CA THR A 45 5.15 -15.05 -1.97
C THR A 45 3.76 -14.43 -2.02
N GLU A 46 3.29 -13.97 -0.87
CA GLU A 46 2.02 -13.29 -0.72
C GLU A 46 2.27 -11.85 -0.29
N LYS A 47 1.69 -10.90 -1.01
CA LYS A 47 1.73 -9.47 -0.75
C LYS A 47 0.33 -8.91 -0.64
N ILE A 48 0.21 -7.69 -0.11
CA ILE A 48 -1.05 -6.97 -0.04
C ILE A 48 -0.98 -5.81 -1.03
N GLY A 49 -1.85 -5.82 -2.03
CA GLY A 49 -2.09 -4.66 -2.89
C GLY A 49 -2.97 -3.67 -2.14
N CYS A 50 -2.45 -2.48 -1.87
CA CYS A 50 -3.15 -1.40 -1.21
C CYS A 50 -3.57 -0.37 -2.26
N PRO A 51 -4.86 -0.22 -2.59
CA PRO A 51 -5.31 0.83 -3.51
C PRO A 51 -5.13 2.19 -2.87
N VAL A 52 -4.25 3.01 -3.44
CA VAL A 52 -3.90 4.31 -2.91
C VAL A 52 -3.89 5.38 -3.98
N VAL A 53 -4.02 6.63 -3.55
CA VAL A 53 -3.78 7.80 -4.41
C VAL A 53 -2.62 8.58 -3.84
N THR A 54 -1.67 8.91 -4.71
CA THR A 54 -0.47 9.69 -4.43
C THR A 54 -0.57 11.05 -5.11
N GLU A 55 0.49 11.84 -5.05
CA GLU A 55 0.56 13.09 -5.82
C GLU A 55 0.60 12.88 -7.34
N ASP A 56 0.97 11.68 -7.79
CA ASP A 56 1.03 11.28 -9.20
C ASP A 56 -0.26 10.59 -9.70
N GLY A 57 -1.26 10.46 -8.83
CA GLY A 57 -2.54 9.81 -9.13
C GLY A 57 -2.68 8.44 -8.47
N PHE A 58 -3.59 7.63 -9.02
CA PHE A 58 -3.88 6.29 -8.51
C PHE A 58 -2.69 5.33 -8.69
N ALA A 59 -2.40 4.57 -7.63
CA ALA A 59 -1.41 3.50 -7.64
C ALA A 59 -1.86 2.32 -6.79
N LEU A 60 -1.40 1.11 -7.14
CA LEU A 60 -1.51 -0.06 -6.27
C LEU A 60 -0.21 -0.22 -5.49
N LEU A 61 -0.20 0.19 -4.22
CA LEU A 61 0.96 0.03 -3.35
C LEU A 61 1.08 -1.43 -2.93
N VAL A 62 2.11 -2.13 -3.44
CA VAL A 62 2.40 -3.51 -3.07
C VAL A 62 3.13 -3.53 -1.72
N ALA A 63 2.39 -3.81 -0.65
CA ALA A 63 2.85 -3.80 0.72
C ALA A 63 3.05 -5.20 1.29
N GLY A 64 3.99 -5.32 2.22
CA GLY A 64 4.15 -6.50 3.06
C GLY A 64 3.08 -6.54 4.14
N LYS A 65 2.81 -7.72 4.68
CA LYS A 65 1.72 -7.87 5.64
C LYS A 65 1.96 -7.06 6.91
N ARG A 66 3.22 -6.78 7.31
CA ARG A 66 3.49 -5.84 8.43
C ARG A 66 3.08 -4.40 8.13
N LEU A 67 3.42 -3.86 6.96
CA LEU A 67 3.02 -2.51 6.57
C LEU A 67 1.50 -2.44 6.38
N ALA A 68 0.91 -3.41 5.68
CA ALA A 68 -0.54 -3.48 5.50
C ALA A 68 -1.30 -3.55 6.84
N ARG A 69 -0.79 -4.29 7.83
CA ARG A 69 -1.34 -4.30 9.19
C ARG A 69 -1.24 -2.94 9.89
N LYS A 70 -0.16 -2.18 9.68
CA LYS A 70 -0.04 -0.82 10.22
C LYS A 70 -1.10 0.08 9.58
N ILE A 71 -1.27 0.01 8.27
CA ILE A 71 -2.29 0.77 7.52
C ILE A 71 -3.70 0.41 8.03
N ALA A 72 -4.01 -0.88 8.16
CA ALA A 72 -5.32 -1.37 8.63
C ALA A 72 -5.73 -0.86 10.02
N LYS A 73 -4.78 -0.47 10.89
CA LYS A 73 -5.11 0.12 12.20
C LYS A 73 -5.86 1.46 12.06
N TYR A 74 -5.65 2.15 10.95
CA TYR A 74 -6.23 3.46 10.64
C TYR A 74 -7.46 3.37 9.72
N GLU A 75 -8.06 2.18 9.56
CA GLU A 75 -9.19 1.96 8.66
C GLU A 75 -10.34 2.96 8.84
N GLU A 76 -10.66 3.30 10.11
CA GLU A 76 -11.70 4.27 10.45
C GLU A 76 -11.38 5.71 9.98
N GLN A 77 -10.13 5.98 9.60
CA GLN A 77 -9.64 7.31 9.24
C GLN A 77 -9.36 7.45 7.73
N PHE A 78 -9.50 6.40 6.92
CA PHE A 78 -9.14 6.46 5.49
C PHE A 78 -9.88 7.52 4.69
N GLN A 79 -11.09 7.91 5.12
CA GLN A 79 -11.89 8.93 4.46
C GLN A 79 -11.46 10.37 4.77
N VAL A 80 -10.61 10.58 5.78
CA VAL A 80 -10.27 11.92 6.28
C VAL A 80 -8.77 12.14 6.49
N GLN A 81 -7.97 11.07 6.46
CA GLN A 81 -6.56 11.10 6.82
C GLN A 81 -5.69 10.62 5.66
N ALA A 82 -4.61 11.36 5.39
CA ALA A 82 -3.53 10.91 4.52
C ALA A 82 -2.33 10.39 5.34
N PHE A 83 -1.51 9.57 4.73
CA PHE A 83 -0.42 8.85 5.37
C PHE A 83 0.89 9.01 4.61
N THR A 84 1.99 8.90 5.32
CA THR A 84 3.33 8.74 4.74
C THR A 84 3.86 7.38 5.14
N ALA A 85 4.18 6.53 4.18
CA ALA A 85 5.00 5.34 4.43
C ALA A 85 6.46 5.67 4.12
N ILE A 86 7.34 5.33 5.06
CA ILE A 86 8.79 5.57 4.95
C ILE A 86 9.47 4.21 5.03
N ARG A 87 10.36 3.93 4.08
CA ARG A 87 11.23 2.77 4.13
C ARG A 87 12.52 3.08 4.89
N HIS A 88 12.92 2.13 5.74
CA HIS A 88 14.17 2.14 6.48
C HIS A 88 14.90 0.83 6.22
N GLY A 89 16.02 0.86 5.51
CA GLY A 89 16.86 -0.29 5.16
C GLY A 89 17.22 -0.35 3.67
N GLU A 90 18.38 -0.93 3.39
CA GLU A 90 18.93 -1.07 2.03
C GLU A 90 18.08 -1.98 1.14
N ALA A 91 18.17 -1.78 -0.18
CA ALA A 91 17.63 -2.69 -1.19
C ALA A 91 17.98 -4.16 -0.83
N ASP A 92 16.98 -5.04 -0.89
CA ASP A 92 17.09 -6.46 -0.53
C ASP A 92 17.42 -6.80 0.96
N ASP A 93 17.43 -5.82 1.88
CA ASP A 93 17.61 -6.12 3.31
C ASP A 93 16.36 -6.82 3.90
N PRO A 94 16.47 -8.08 4.37
CA PRO A 94 15.37 -8.78 5.03
C PRO A 94 14.89 -8.11 6.33
N ASN A 95 15.68 -7.18 6.89
CA ASN A 95 15.32 -6.40 8.07
C ASN A 95 14.73 -5.03 7.72
N THR A 96 14.43 -4.75 6.45
CA THR A 96 13.77 -3.50 6.03
C THR A 96 12.55 -3.23 6.92
N LYS A 97 12.54 -2.06 7.57
CA LYS A 97 11.44 -1.57 8.40
C LYS A 97 10.66 -0.53 7.63
N TYR A 98 9.35 -0.56 7.84
CA TYR A 98 8.46 0.48 7.32
C TYR A 98 7.89 1.28 8.47
N GLU A 99 8.01 2.59 8.41
CA GLU A 99 7.33 3.51 9.30
C GLU A 99 6.09 4.05 8.60
N LEU A 100 4.99 4.20 9.35
CA LEU A 100 3.76 4.80 8.86
C LEU A 100 3.44 6.00 9.74
N LYS A 101 3.29 7.17 9.14
CA LYS A 101 2.91 8.42 9.81
C LYS A 101 1.61 8.95 9.23
N THR A 102 0.86 9.68 10.05
CA THR A 102 -0.25 10.51 9.58
C THR A 102 0.28 11.87 9.13
N ILE A 103 -0.24 12.37 8.01
CA ILE A 103 0.10 13.70 7.50
C ILE A 103 -0.73 14.74 8.25
N THR A 104 -0.06 15.72 8.86
CA THR A 104 -0.71 16.83 9.57
C THR A 104 -0.85 18.10 8.72
N ASN A 105 -0.19 18.14 7.55
CA ASN A 105 -0.32 19.23 6.60
C ASN A 105 -1.70 19.18 5.91
N VAL A 106 -2.59 20.09 6.30
CA VAL A 106 -3.97 20.16 5.80
C VAL A 106 -4.04 20.42 4.29
N GLU A 107 -3.13 21.22 3.73
CA GLU A 107 -3.13 21.53 2.29
C GLU A 107 -2.76 20.30 1.47
N LEU A 108 -1.74 19.56 1.91
CA LEU A 108 -1.34 18.31 1.26
C LEU A 108 -2.43 17.25 1.34
N VAL A 109 -3.07 17.10 2.51
CA VAL A 109 -4.21 16.18 2.68
C VAL A 109 -5.34 16.55 1.71
N LYS A 110 -5.73 17.83 1.65
CA LYS A 110 -6.75 18.31 0.71
C LYS A 110 -6.38 18.04 -0.75
N LYS A 111 -5.12 18.27 -1.13
CA LYS A 111 -4.62 17.99 -2.48
C LYS A 111 -4.77 16.51 -2.82
N LEU A 112 -4.34 15.60 -1.95
CA LEU A 112 -4.44 14.15 -2.16
C LEU A 112 -5.90 13.68 -2.29
N PHE A 113 -6.80 14.19 -1.45
CA PHE A 113 -8.22 13.87 -1.56
C PHE A 113 -8.88 14.46 -2.83
N ALA A 114 -8.43 15.63 -3.29
CA ALA A 114 -8.90 16.20 -4.56
C ALA A 114 -8.47 15.35 -5.76
N ILE A 115 -7.21 14.88 -5.76
CA ILE A 115 -6.71 13.92 -6.76
C ILE A 115 -7.52 12.62 -6.69
N ALA A 116 -7.78 12.11 -5.49
CA ALA A 116 -8.59 10.90 -5.33
C ALA A 116 -10.03 11.07 -5.87
N GLY A 117 -10.62 12.25 -5.76
CA GLY A 117 -11.94 12.54 -6.34
C GLY A 117 -11.97 12.66 -7.87
N THR A 118 -10.81 12.81 -8.52
CA THR A 118 -10.71 13.07 -9.97
C THR A 118 -10.08 11.91 -10.74
N ASP A 119 -9.01 11.33 -10.21
CA ASP A 119 -8.17 10.35 -10.90
C ASP A 119 -8.46 8.90 -10.52
N PHE A 120 -9.16 8.67 -9.40
CA PHE A 120 -9.49 7.31 -8.98
C PHE A 120 -10.89 6.90 -9.45
N ARG A 121 -10.97 5.70 -10.02
CA ARG A 121 -12.21 4.99 -10.29
C ARG A 121 -12.10 3.55 -9.77
N PRO A 122 -13.15 2.99 -9.13
CA PRO A 122 -13.09 1.64 -8.55
C PRO A 122 -12.71 0.52 -9.54
N ASP A 123 -13.03 0.69 -10.82
CA ASP A 123 -12.69 -0.24 -11.91
C ASP A 123 -11.19 -0.27 -12.26
N MET A 124 -10.39 0.67 -11.73
CA MET A 124 -8.94 0.67 -11.88
C MET A 124 -8.25 -0.35 -10.97
N ILE A 125 -8.89 -0.76 -9.86
CA ILE A 125 -8.32 -1.70 -8.90
C ILE A 125 -8.07 -3.08 -9.53
N PRO A 126 -9.05 -3.74 -10.19
CA PRO A 126 -8.83 -5.05 -10.77
C PRO A 126 -7.73 -5.07 -11.84
N VAL A 127 -7.63 -3.99 -12.62
CA VAL A 127 -6.58 -3.83 -13.65
C VAL A 127 -5.21 -3.76 -12.98
N ALA A 128 -5.03 -2.88 -11.99
CA ALA A 128 -3.77 -2.74 -11.29
C ALA A 128 -3.37 -4.00 -10.50
N VAL A 129 -4.35 -4.74 -9.96
CA VAL A 129 -4.11 -6.04 -9.32
C VAL A 129 -3.57 -7.05 -10.34
N SER A 130 -4.23 -7.16 -11.50
CA SER A 130 -3.79 -8.05 -12.58
C SER A 130 -2.38 -7.71 -13.05
N ASP A 131 -2.06 -6.43 -13.21
CA ASP A 131 -0.73 -5.97 -13.64
C ASP A 131 0.32 -6.30 -12.58
N ALA A 132 0.02 -6.07 -11.29
CA ALA A 132 0.93 -6.39 -10.20
C ALA A 132 1.20 -7.90 -10.08
N GLU A 133 0.16 -8.73 -10.22
CA GLU A 133 0.31 -10.19 -10.21
C GLU A 133 1.18 -10.68 -11.38
N ALA A 134 1.01 -10.10 -12.58
CA ALA A 134 1.84 -10.43 -13.73
C ALA A 134 3.32 -10.11 -13.48
N VAL A 135 3.61 -8.94 -12.89
CA VAL A 135 4.98 -8.55 -12.51
C VAL A 135 5.54 -9.47 -11.43
N MET A 136 4.73 -9.88 -10.46
CA MET A 136 5.15 -10.77 -9.38
C MET A 136 5.34 -12.24 -9.80
N GLN A 137 4.89 -12.63 -10.99
CA GLN A 137 5.07 -13.98 -11.53
C GLN A 137 6.29 -14.11 -12.47
N GLY A 138 6.78 -12.99 -13.01
CA GLY A 138 7.97 -12.92 -13.87
C GLY A 138 9.28 -12.99 -13.08
#